data_AF-A0ABD1DW72-F1
#
_entry.id   AF-A0ABD1DW72-F1
#
_cell.length_a   1.000
_cell.length_b   1.000
_cell.length_c   1.000
_cell.angle_alpha   90.00
_cell.angle_beta   90.00
_cell.angle_gamma   90.00
#
_symmetry.space_group_name_H-M   'P 1'
#
loop_
_entity.id
_entity.type
_entity.pdbx_description
1 polymer ?
#
loop_
_entity_poly.entity_id
_entity_poly.type
_entity_poly.pdbx_seq_one_letter_code
_entity_poly.pdbx_strand_id
1 'polypeptide(L)'
;MSQERHQDSLCRLCLTKTKDKVPIFGKEEANVINLLMLIELDIDPDQERDAIVCFDCIVTLEGFFQFKEQCHENDEYLKTHPPMASVDSEAVDEPRMQCDFLDSEEEGLVEDYYGLEDHAVLDPDEVERDCVKFKIRKCPSDGPTLADLQVLRDSYPDYFYFEKGPRSLYFTLVYYGERFNSATYSERYTYYKCIYRRKHNCKALVVARNDYSQFERRYEHSHGELEERKGLEEYSPRQALPEVFRICRQILAQKTAQRRNASVERKKMELELSRGEEGWELGEEEDGLRDESSEDVLSKVLHKSGIFEGEDED
;
A
#
# COMPACT_ATOMS: atom_id res chain seq x y z
N MET A 1 18.16 -34.59 -38.07
CA MET A 1 18.54 -33.61 -37.04
C MET A 1 17.98 -32.26 -37.46
N SER A 2 16.74 -32.00 -37.05
CA SER A 2 16.05 -30.74 -37.34
C SER A 2 16.56 -29.70 -36.34
N GLN A 3 17.28 -28.68 -36.82
CA GLN A 3 17.55 -27.49 -36.04
C GLN A 3 16.22 -26.80 -35.78
N GLU A 4 15.70 -26.97 -34.56
CA GLU A 4 14.63 -26.15 -34.02
C GLU A 4 15.10 -24.70 -34.05
N ARG A 5 14.60 -23.96 -35.04
CA ARG A 5 14.64 -22.50 -35.01
C ARG A 5 13.79 -22.09 -33.82
N HIS A 6 14.44 -21.81 -32.68
CA HIS A 6 13.85 -20.99 -31.63
C HIS A 6 13.52 -19.63 -32.26
N GLN A 7 12.33 -19.52 -32.88
CA GLN A 7 11.76 -18.23 -33.16
C GLN A 7 11.63 -17.54 -31.81
N ASP A 8 12.22 -16.34 -31.71
CA ASP A 8 12.14 -15.51 -30.53
C ASP A 8 10.67 -15.11 -30.30
N SER A 9 9.91 -15.98 -29.67
CA SER A 9 8.52 -15.72 -29.32
C SER A 9 8.47 -14.45 -28.47
N LEU A 10 7.54 -13.55 -28.77
CA LEU A 10 7.39 -12.31 -28.00
C LEU A 10 6.32 -12.54 -26.93
N CYS A 11 6.48 -11.94 -25.76
CA CYS A 11 5.38 -11.90 -24.79
C CYS A 11 4.15 -11.24 -25.43
N ARG A 12 2.99 -11.86 -25.31
CA ARG A 12 1.76 -11.38 -25.95
C ARG A 12 1.31 -10.00 -25.47
N LEU A 13 1.62 -9.66 -24.22
CA LEU A 13 1.17 -8.43 -23.55
C LEU A 13 2.14 -7.28 -23.75
N CYS A 14 3.43 -7.49 -23.45
CA CYS A 14 4.44 -6.42 -23.48
C CYS A 14 5.33 -6.44 -24.73
N LEU A 15 5.13 -7.42 -25.64
CA LEU A 15 5.89 -7.60 -26.89
C LEU A 15 7.42 -7.67 -26.69
N THR A 16 7.87 -7.99 -25.47
CA THR A 16 9.29 -8.03 -25.10
C THR A 16 9.84 -9.44 -25.22
N LYS A 17 11.10 -9.56 -25.63
CA LYS A 17 11.85 -10.82 -25.64
C LYS A 17 12.39 -11.09 -24.24
N THR A 18 11.80 -12.05 -23.54
CA THR A 18 12.27 -12.52 -22.23
C THR A 18 12.73 -13.98 -22.30
N LYS A 19 13.56 -14.39 -21.33
CA LYS A 19 13.97 -15.80 -21.18
C LYS A 19 12.90 -16.61 -20.46
N ASP A 20 12.27 -15.99 -19.46
CA ASP A 20 11.25 -16.62 -18.63
C ASP A 20 9.86 -16.32 -19.21
N LYS A 21 9.23 -17.37 -19.72
CA LYS A 21 7.98 -17.34 -20.46
C LYS A 21 7.14 -18.54 -20.10
N VAL A 22 5.83 -18.32 -20.02
CA VAL A 22 4.84 -19.35 -19.75
C VAL A 22 3.93 -19.43 -20.98
N PRO A 23 3.70 -20.62 -21.55
CA PRO A 23 2.71 -20.78 -22.61
C PRO A 23 1.31 -20.47 -22.06
N ILE A 24 0.51 -19.75 -22.84
CA ILE A 24 -0.89 -19.48 -22.47
C ILE A 24 -1.69 -20.78 -22.47
N PHE A 25 -1.37 -21.67 -23.41
CA PHE A 25 -1.96 -22.99 -23.58
C PHE A 25 -0.92 -24.07 -23.18
N GLY A 26 -0.94 -24.53 -21.92
CA GLY A 26 -0.17 -25.69 -21.42
C GLY A 26 -0.77 -26.29 -20.15
N LYS A 27 -0.19 -27.35 -19.55
CA LYS A 27 -0.79 -28.09 -18.41
C LYS A 27 -1.18 -27.25 -17.16
N GLU A 28 -0.67 -26.04 -17.01
CA GLU A 28 -1.05 -25.05 -15.98
C GLU A 28 -2.11 -24.04 -16.51
N GLU A 29 -2.83 -24.44 -17.56
CA GLU A 29 -3.74 -23.70 -18.46
C GLU A 29 -4.77 -22.82 -17.73
N ALA A 30 -5.34 -23.33 -16.65
CA ALA A 30 -6.44 -22.67 -15.98
C ALA A 30 -6.03 -21.32 -15.38
N ASN A 31 -4.78 -21.15 -14.94
CA ASN A 31 -4.39 -19.95 -14.20
C ASN A 31 -4.13 -18.77 -15.13
N VAL A 32 -3.43 -18.98 -16.26
CA VAL A 32 -3.04 -17.88 -17.15
C VAL A 32 -4.23 -17.37 -17.97
N ILE A 33 -5.10 -18.26 -18.45
CA ILE A 33 -6.29 -17.88 -19.23
C ILE A 33 -7.25 -17.05 -18.35
N ASN A 34 -7.50 -17.50 -17.11
CA ASN A 34 -8.35 -16.76 -16.17
C ASN A 34 -7.81 -15.36 -15.88
N LEU A 35 -6.49 -15.19 -15.77
CA LEU A 35 -5.85 -13.89 -15.59
C LEU A 35 -6.01 -12.98 -16.82
N LEU A 36 -5.94 -13.52 -18.02
CA LEU A 36 -6.11 -12.75 -19.26
C LEU A 36 -7.56 -12.31 -19.49
N MET A 37 -8.53 -13.11 -19.04
CA MET A 37 -9.95 -12.71 -19.05
C MET A 37 -10.22 -11.46 -18.21
N LEU A 38 -9.39 -11.16 -17.19
CA LEU A 38 -9.54 -9.96 -16.36
C LEU A 38 -9.38 -8.65 -17.13
N ILE A 39 -8.63 -8.69 -18.24
CA ILE A 39 -8.39 -7.55 -19.13
C ILE A 39 -9.16 -7.66 -20.44
N GLU A 40 -10.17 -8.55 -20.49
CA GLU A 40 -11.02 -8.78 -21.67
C GLU A 40 -10.22 -9.14 -22.93
N LEU A 41 -9.06 -9.78 -22.75
CA LEU A 41 -8.22 -10.20 -23.85
C LEU A 41 -8.59 -11.62 -24.26
N ASP A 42 -9.25 -11.74 -25.40
CA ASP A 42 -9.58 -13.03 -26.01
C ASP A 42 -8.42 -13.50 -26.92
N ILE A 43 -8.02 -14.76 -26.76
CA ILE A 43 -6.93 -15.38 -27.52
C ILE A 43 -7.46 -16.68 -28.11
N ASP A 44 -7.52 -16.73 -29.43
CA ASP A 44 -8.04 -17.89 -30.14
C ASP A 44 -7.00 -19.02 -30.12
N PRO A 45 -7.29 -20.16 -29.45
CA PRO A 45 -6.36 -21.28 -29.36
C PRO A 45 -6.10 -21.94 -30.71
N ASP A 46 -6.93 -21.74 -31.74
CA ASP A 46 -6.68 -22.28 -33.07
C ASP A 46 -5.75 -21.41 -33.91
N GLN A 47 -5.69 -20.10 -33.63
CA GLN A 47 -4.85 -19.15 -34.35
C GLN A 47 -3.52 -18.89 -33.65
N GLU A 48 -3.47 -18.95 -32.32
CA GLU A 48 -2.35 -18.48 -31.50
C GLU A 48 -1.83 -19.58 -30.54
N ARG A 49 -1.68 -20.82 -31.01
CA ARG A 49 -1.25 -21.99 -30.19
C ARG A 49 0.06 -21.83 -29.46
N ASP A 50 0.98 -21.04 -30.01
CA ASP A 50 2.31 -20.75 -29.47
C ASP A 50 2.35 -19.44 -28.70
N ALA A 51 1.20 -18.85 -28.38
CA ALA A 51 1.13 -17.66 -27.55
C ALA A 51 1.72 -17.90 -26.17
N ILE A 52 2.53 -16.95 -25.74
CA ILE A 52 3.27 -16.98 -24.49
C ILE A 52 3.18 -15.64 -23.79
N VAL A 53 3.26 -15.65 -22.46
CA VAL A 53 3.33 -14.45 -21.63
C VAL A 53 4.60 -14.52 -20.79
N CYS A 54 5.29 -13.40 -20.61
CA CYS A 54 6.44 -13.34 -19.73
C CYS A 54 6.01 -13.33 -18.26
N PHE A 55 6.88 -13.83 -17.39
CA PHE A 55 6.60 -13.91 -15.95
C PHE A 55 6.24 -12.56 -15.34
N ASP A 56 6.91 -11.47 -15.74
CA ASP A 56 6.64 -10.12 -15.22
C ASP A 56 5.18 -9.67 -15.48
N CYS A 57 4.64 -10.00 -16.66
CA CYS A 57 3.26 -9.67 -16.99
C CYS A 57 2.27 -10.53 -16.19
N ILE A 58 2.60 -11.81 -15.92
CA ILE A 58 1.77 -12.69 -15.08
C ILE A 58 1.70 -12.13 -13.66
N VAL A 59 2.84 -11.81 -13.04
CA VAL A 59 2.88 -11.23 -11.68
C VAL A 59 2.08 -9.93 -11.61
N THR A 60 2.13 -9.11 -12.67
CA THR A 60 1.35 -7.87 -12.73
C THR A 60 -0.16 -8.16 -12.79
N LEU A 61 -0.58 -9.14 -13.60
CA LEU A 61 -1.98 -9.54 -13.69
C LEU A 61 -2.50 -10.16 -12.39
N GLU A 62 -1.70 -10.99 -11.72
CA GLU A 62 -2.04 -11.55 -10.40
C GLU A 62 -2.22 -10.45 -9.35
N GLY A 63 -1.33 -9.46 -9.33
CA GLY A 63 -1.47 -8.30 -8.43
C GLY A 63 -2.75 -7.50 -8.71
N PHE A 64 -3.11 -7.34 -9.99
CA PHE A 64 -4.37 -6.72 -10.38
C PHE A 64 -5.59 -7.55 -9.96
N PHE A 65 -5.53 -8.88 -10.10
CA PHE A 65 -6.58 -9.80 -9.67
C PHE A 65 -6.85 -9.68 -8.16
N GLN A 66 -5.81 -9.75 -7.33
CA GLN A 66 -5.91 -9.61 -5.88
C GLN A 66 -6.51 -8.25 -5.48
N PHE A 67 -6.08 -7.18 -6.14
CA PHE A 67 -6.65 -5.85 -5.91
C PHE A 67 -8.15 -5.80 -6.26
N LYS A 68 -8.55 -6.41 -7.38
CA LYS A 68 -9.95 -6.50 -7.80
C LYS A 68 -10.79 -7.27 -6.77
N GLU A 69 -10.31 -8.41 -6.28
CA GLU A 69 -10.99 -9.17 -5.21
C GLU A 69 -11.15 -8.32 -3.95
N GLN A 70 -10.10 -7.63 -3.52
CA GLN A 70 -10.17 -6.71 -2.37
C GLN A 70 -11.21 -5.61 -2.56
N CYS A 71 -11.34 -5.06 -3.77
CA CYS A 71 -12.39 -4.09 -4.08
C CYS A 71 -13.79 -4.68 -3.97
N HIS A 72 -14.00 -5.93 -4.42
CA HIS A 72 -15.27 -6.63 -4.28
C HIS A 72 -15.62 -6.90 -2.83
N GLU A 73 -14.68 -7.39 -2.03
CA GLU A 73 -14.87 -7.60 -0.59
C GLU A 73 -15.22 -6.30 0.14
N ASN A 74 -14.52 -5.20 -0.18
CA ASN A 74 -14.80 -3.89 0.39
C ASN A 74 -16.19 -3.37 -0.02
N ASP A 75 -16.58 -3.56 -1.27
CA ASP A 75 -17.91 -3.16 -1.76
C ASP A 75 -19.03 -3.97 -1.08
N GLU A 76 -18.84 -5.28 -0.92
CA GLU A 76 -19.76 -6.14 -0.17
C GLU A 76 -19.85 -5.74 1.30
N TYR A 77 -18.70 -5.44 1.92
CA TYR A 77 -18.65 -4.92 3.28
C TYR A 77 -19.44 -3.61 3.44
N LEU A 78 -19.28 -2.67 2.51
CA LEU A 78 -20.01 -1.39 2.51
C LEU A 78 -21.52 -1.57 2.27
N LYS A 79 -21.92 -2.57 1.49
CA LYS A 79 -23.34 -2.92 1.28
C LYS A 79 -23.98 -3.54 2.52
N THR A 80 -23.22 -4.36 3.26
CA THR A 80 -23.71 -5.05 4.47
C THR A 80 -23.68 -4.16 5.71
N HIS A 81 -22.82 -3.16 5.74
CA HIS A 81 -22.70 -2.18 6.82
C HIS A 81 -23.01 -0.79 6.28
N PRO A 82 -24.30 -0.48 6.02
CA PRO A 82 -24.69 0.86 5.63
C PRO A 82 -24.13 1.84 6.67
N PRO A 83 -23.55 2.97 6.24
CA PRO A 83 -23.14 4.00 7.17
C PRO A 83 -24.34 4.28 8.05
N MET A 84 -24.15 4.25 9.37
CA MET A 84 -25.17 4.62 10.35
C MET A 84 -25.56 6.07 10.04
N ALA A 85 -26.47 6.23 9.08
CA ALA A 85 -27.04 7.49 8.71
C ALA A 85 -27.71 7.96 9.99
N SER A 86 -27.21 9.11 10.46
CA SER A 86 -27.74 9.87 11.57
C SER A 86 -29.25 9.70 11.62
N VAL A 87 -29.73 9.02 12.65
CA VAL A 87 -31.13 9.00 13.02
C VAL A 87 -31.59 10.45 12.97
N ASP A 88 -32.50 10.75 12.03
CA ASP A 88 -33.19 12.04 11.99
C ASP A 88 -33.91 12.17 13.33
N SER A 89 -33.28 12.88 14.26
CA SER A 89 -33.89 13.31 15.50
C SER A 89 -35.04 14.24 15.14
N GLU A 90 -36.24 13.67 15.08
CA GLU A 90 -37.48 14.42 15.13
C GLU A 90 -37.40 15.43 16.27
N ALA A 91 -37.77 16.66 15.94
CA ALA A 91 -37.72 17.82 16.81
C ALA A 91 -38.47 17.56 18.13
N VAL A 92 -37.71 17.33 19.20
CA VAL A 92 -38.19 17.52 20.57
C VAL A 92 -37.69 18.89 21.02
N ASP A 93 -38.64 19.80 21.15
CA ASP A 93 -38.50 21.18 21.58
C ASP A 93 -38.11 21.20 23.08
N GLU A 94 -36.82 21.03 23.35
CA GLU A 94 -36.24 21.10 24.71
C GLU A 94 -35.70 22.51 25.01
N PRO A 95 -35.93 23.03 26.23
CA PRO A 95 -35.69 24.41 26.57
C PRO A 95 -34.19 24.76 26.57
N ARG A 96 -33.79 25.54 25.57
CA ARG A 96 -32.66 26.50 25.52
C ARG A 96 -31.74 26.46 26.74
N MET A 97 -30.92 25.42 26.81
CA MET A 97 -29.81 25.34 27.76
C MET A 97 -28.73 26.29 27.26
N GLN A 98 -28.60 27.43 27.93
CA GLN A 98 -27.54 28.40 27.71
C GLN A 98 -26.23 27.76 28.19
N CYS A 99 -25.58 27.04 27.27
CA CYS A 99 -24.25 26.52 27.49
C CYS A 99 -23.24 27.66 27.32
N ASP A 100 -22.80 28.20 28.45
CA ASP A 100 -21.50 28.86 28.61
C ASP A 100 -20.38 27.82 28.40
N PHE A 101 -20.36 27.21 27.21
CA PHE A 101 -19.34 26.28 26.78
C PHE A 101 -18.07 27.11 26.56
N LEU A 102 -17.31 27.19 27.64
CA LEU A 102 -15.95 27.69 27.68
C LEU A 102 -15.20 27.27 26.41
N ASP A 103 -14.57 28.25 25.78
CA ASP A 103 -13.40 28.11 24.91
C ASP A 103 -12.35 27.19 25.56
N SER A 104 -12.56 25.87 25.54
CA SER A 104 -11.49 24.90 25.76
C SER A 104 -10.67 24.87 24.49
N GLU A 105 -9.68 25.77 24.45
CA GLU A 105 -8.56 25.81 23.52
C GLU A 105 -7.65 24.57 23.67
N GLU A 106 -8.20 23.36 23.66
CA GLU A 106 -7.42 22.13 23.88
C GLU A 106 -7.98 20.89 23.17
N GLU A 107 -8.50 21.04 21.95
CA GLU A 107 -8.72 19.90 21.05
C GLU A 107 -8.04 20.15 19.69
N GLY A 108 -6.72 20.17 19.76
CA GLY A 108 -5.82 20.13 18.60
C GLY A 108 -4.76 19.05 18.73
N LEU A 109 -5.01 18.02 19.55
CA LEU A 109 -4.12 16.89 19.72
C LEU A 109 -4.24 16.02 18.46
N VAL A 110 -3.16 16.02 17.69
CA VAL A 110 -3.09 15.54 16.32
C VAL A 110 -2.99 14.01 16.33
N GLU A 111 -4.10 13.34 16.65
CA GLU A 111 -4.16 11.88 16.85
C GLU A 111 -4.38 11.08 15.55
N ASP A 112 -3.85 11.57 14.41
CA ASP A 112 -3.37 10.63 13.38
C ASP A 112 -1.86 10.84 13.21
N TYR A 113 -1.18 10.86 14.36
CA TYR A 113 0.24 10.60 14.43
C TYR A 113 0.47 9.26 13.73
N TYR A 114 0.98 9.32 12.49
CA TYR A 114 1.30 8.18 11.64
C TYR A 114 1.79 7.02 12.49
N GLY A 115 1.02 5.92 12.59
CA GLY A 115 1.27 4.74 13.43
C GLY A 115 2.75 4.46 13.73
N LEU A 116 3.29 5.21 14.69
CA LEU A 116 4.66 5.14 15.21
C LEU A 116 4.60 4.82 16.70
N GLU A 117 3.40 4.70 17.27
CA GLU A 117 3.20 4.64 18.72
C GLU A 117 3.57 3.30 19.35
N ASP A 118 3.95 2.27 18.59
CA ASP A 118 4.56 1.08 19.20
C ASP A 118 5.58 0.34 18.31
N HIS A 119 5.94 0.92 17.17
CA HIS A 119 7.04 0.34 16.38
C HIS A 119 8.35 0.76 17.01
N ALA A 120 8.98 -0.18 17.73
CA ALA A 120 10.33 -0.07 18.26
C ALA A 120 11.22 0.70 17.28
N VAL A 121 11.84 1.79 17.76
CA VAL A 121 12.77 2.60 16.97
C VAL A 121 13.91 1.68 16.54
N LEU A 122 13.84 1.21 15.30
CA LEU A 122 14.87 0.34 14.73
C LEU A 122 16.13 1.15 14.52
N ASP A 123 17.25 0.68 15.05
CA ASP A 123 18.57 1.20 14.69
C ASP A 123 18.86 0.80 13.23
N PRO A 124 18.97 1.78 12.30
CA PRO A 124 19.26 1.48 10.91
C PRO A 124 20.56 0.67 10.71
N ASP A 125 21.55 0.86 11.59
CA ASP A 125 22.83 0.15 11.51
C ASP A 125 22.68 -1.32 11.93
N GLU A 126 21.80 -1.61 12.90
CA GLU A 126 21.47 -2.97 13.31
C GLU A 126 20.73 -3.72 12.20
N VAL A 127 19.74 -3.07 11.59
CA VAL A 127 19.00 -3.65 10.47
C VAL A 127 19.93 -3.94 9.29
N GLU A 128 20.93 -3.09 9.03
CA GLU A 128 21.91 -3.34 7.98
C GLU A 128 22.82 -4.53 8.29
N ARG A 129 23.28 -4.68 9.54
CA ARG A 129 24.03 -5.87 9.98
C ARG A 129 23.22 -7.15 9.76
N ASP A 130 21.94 -7.14 10.11
CA ASP A 130 21.04 -8.26 9.89
C ASP A 130 20.83 -8.53 8.39
N CYS A 131 20.63 -7.50 7.56
CA CYS A 131 20.53 -7.67 6.12
C CYS A 131 21.77 -8.36 5.53
N VAL A 132 22.98 -7.98 5.98
CA VAL A 132 24.23 -8.64 5.57
C VAL A 132 24.26 -10.10 6.02
N LYS A 133 23.88 -10.38 7.27
CA LYS A 133 23.80 -11.73 7.84
C LYS A 133 22.89 -12.65 7.03
N PHE A 134 21.73 -12.16 6.60
CA PHE A 134 20.75 -12.91 5.81
C PHE A 134 20.93 -12.78 4.29
N LYS A 135 22.04 -12.17 3.82
CA LYS A 135 22.35 -11.95 2.39
C LYS A 135 21.23 -11.21 1.63
N ILE A 136 20.51 -10.32 2.30
CA ILE A 136 19.44 -9.51 1.70
C ILE A 136 20.08 -8.42 0.85
N ARG A 137 19.87 -8.49 -0.46
CA ARG A 137 20.43 -7.51 -1.40
C ARG A 137 19.84 -6.13 -1.14
N LYS A 138 20.69 -5.10 -1.17
CA LYS A 138 20.24 -3.71 -1.20
C LYS A 138 19.63 -3.44 -2.58
N CYS A 139 18.38 -2.98 -2.62
CA CYS A 139 17.79 -2.51 -3.86
C CYS A 139 18.58 -1.25 -4.29
N PRO A 140 19.25 -1.26 -5.46
CA PRO A 140 19.89 -0.06 -5.97
C PRO A 140 18.80 0.99 -6.21
N SER A 141 18.91 2.14 -5.56
CA SER A 141 18.09 3.30 -5.89
C SER A 141 18.77 4.04 -7.05
N ASP A 142 18.28 3.86 -8.27
CA ASP A 142 18.83 4.53 -9.47
C ASP A 142 18.48 6.03 -9.55
N GLY A 143 18.45 6.72 -8.41
CA GLY A 143 18.05 8.12 -8.31
C GLY A 143 19.00 8.94 -7.45
N PRO A 144 18.96 10.28 -7.61
CA PRO A 144 19.64 11.18 -6.67
C PRO A 144 19.19 10.83 -5.26
N THR A 145 20.17 10.76 -4.35
CA THR A 145 19.87 10.48 -2.95
C THR A 145 19.06 11.62 -2.37
N LEU A 146 18.35 11.35 -1.28
CA LEU A 146 17.61 12.39 -0.59
C LEU A 146 18.52 13.55 -0.11
N ALA A 147 19.79 13.25 0.18
CA ALA A 147 20.79 14.26 0.51
C ALA A 147 21.12 15.16 -0.70
N ASP A 148 21.17 14.58 -1.91
CA ASP A 148 21.40 15.33 -3.15
C ASP A 148 20.22 16.25 -3.50
N LEU A 149 19.00 15.86 -3.12
CA LEU A 149 17.78 16.64 -3.38
C LEU A 149 17.51 17.73 -2.34
N GLN A 150 18.06 17.62 -1.14
CA GLN A 150 17.80 18.55 -0.03
C GLN A 150 18.92 19.58 0.14
N VAL A 151 19.33 20.18 -0.97
CA VAL A 151 20.27 21.30 -0.96
C VAL A 151 19.48 22.60 -0.87
N LEU A 152 19.79 23.41 0.14
CA LEU A 152 19.20 24.74 0.28
C LEU A 152 19.59 25.60 -0.92
N ARG A 153 18.59 26.23 -1.54
CA ARG A 153 18.79 27.17 -2.64
C ARG A 153 19.02 28.58 -2.11
N ASP A 154 19.70 29.39 -2.91
CA ASP A 154 19.89 30.81 -2.60
C ASP A 154 18.58 31.60 -2.65
N SER A 155 17.58 31.14 -3.39
CA SER A 155 16.27 31.77 -3.38
C SER A 155 15.18 30.73 -3.57
N TYR A 156 14.04 31.00 -2.94
CA TYR A 156 12.81 30.27 -3.10
C TYR A 156 11.73 31.24 -3.58
N PRO A 157 10.74 30.75 -4.35
CA PRO A 157 9.58 31.54 -4.69
C PRO A 157 8.86 32.09 -3.46
N ASP A 158 8.25 33.26 -3.60
CA ASP A 158 7.52 33.99 -2.56
C ASP A 158 6.07 33.52 -2.38
N TYR A 159 5.55 32.70 -3.29
CA TYR A 159 4.19 32.16 -3.22
C TYR A 159 3.98 31.10 -2.11
N PHE A 160 5.02 30.75 -1.35
CA PHE A 160 4.90 29.82 -0.22
C PHE A 160 5.77 30.18 0.96
N TYR A 161 5.30 29.82 2.14
CA TYR A 161 6.02 29.92 3.40
C TYR A 161 5.54 28.82 4.35
N PHE A 162 6.10 28.79 5.56
CA PHE A 162 5.71 27.82 6.57
C PHE A 162 5.18 28.51 7.81
N GLU A 163 4.20 27.91 8.45
CA GLU A 163 3.69 28.30 9.75
C GLU A 163 4.02 27.22 10.78
N LYS A 164 4.37 27.61 12.00
CA LYS A 164 4.58 26.66 13.11
C LYS A 164 3.98 27.21 14.39
N GLY A 165 3.15 26.41 15.04
CA GLY A 165 2.64 26.71 16.38
C GLY A 165 3.70 26.44 17.46
N PRO A 166 3.62 27.08 18.63
CA PRO A 166 4.64 27.00 19.68
C PRO A 166 4.86 25.58 20.22
N ARG A 167 3.82 24.73 20.19
CA ARG A 167 3.89 23.32 20.58
C ARG A 167 3.89 22.35 19.40
N SER A 168 3.79 22.85 18.16
CA SER A 168 3.75 21.99 16.98
C SER A 168 5.12 21.44 16.68
N LEU A 169 5.24 20.13 16.52
CA LEU A 169 6.48 19.50 16.05
C LEU A 169 6.70 19.73 14.54
N TYR A 170 5.61 19.87 13.79
CA TYR A 170 5.63 19.96 12.33
C TYR A 170 5.28 21.36 11.83
N PHE A 171 5.76 21.66 10.63
CA PHE A 171 5.43 22.88 9.91
C PHE A 171 4.17 22.68 9.07
N THR A 172 3.29 23.67 9.07
CA THR A 172 2.19 23.82 8.11
C THR A 172 2.73 24.54 6.89
N LEU A 173 2.50 24.01 5.70
CA LEU A 173 2.82 24.70 4.45
C LEU A 173 1.69 25.65 4.11
N VAL A 174 2.02 26.92 3.86
CA VAL A 174 1.10 27.88 3.25
C VAL A 174 1.50 28.06 1.80
N TYR A 175 0.60 27.76 0.87
CA TYR A 175 0.84 27.80 -0.58
C TYR A 175 -0.28 28.60 -1.25
N TYR A 176 0.04 29.77 -1.81
CA TYR A 176 -0.95 30.75 -2.29
C TYR A 176 -2.05 31.09 -1.27
N GLY A 177 -1.68 31.25 0.01
CA GLY A 177 -2.60 31.56 1.10
C GLY A 177 -3.40 30.36 1.64
N GLU A 178 -3.36 29.20 0.98
CA GLU A 178 -4.02 27.99 1.44
C GLU A 178 -3.12 27.17 2.36
N ARG A 179 -3.71 26.62 3.43
CA ARG A 179 -2.98 25.90 4.49
C ARG A 179 -3.05 24.39 4.30
N PHE A 180 -1.88 23.77 4.25
CA PHE A 180 -1.71 22.33 4.17
C PHE A 180 -0.87 21.81 5.33
N ASN A 181 -1.40 20.82 6.03
CA ASN A 181 -0.74 20.15 7.13
C ASN A 181 -0.48 18.66 6.77
N SER A 182 0.15 17.91 7.66
CA SER A 182 0.35 16.47 7.51
C SER A 182 1.21 16.10 6.31
N ALA A 183 2.43 16.63 6.27
CA ALA A 183 3.42 16.26 5.26
C ALA A 183 3.67 14.75 5.28
N THR A 184 3.44 14.07 4.15
CA THR A 184 3.87 12.69 3.92
C THR A 184 5.12 12.72 3.05
N TYR A 185 6.24 12.24 3.59
CA TYR A 185 7.51 12.22 2.89
C TYR A 185 7.68 10.94 2.07
N SER A 186 8.08 11.13 0.81
CA SER A 186 8.54 10.10 -0.12
C SER A 186 9.97 10.42 -0.57
N GLU A 187 10.62 9.49 -1.26
CA GLU A 187 12.00 9.61 -1.71
C GLU A 187 12.21 10.81 -2.67
N ARG A 188 11.18 11.17 -3.45
CA ARG A 188 11.26 12.25 -4.45
C ARG A 188 10.36 13.46 -4.17
N TYR A 189 9.28 13.24 -3.43
CA TYR A 189 8.23 14.23 -3.23
C TYR A 189 7.76 14.28 -1.77
N THR A 190 7.31 15.46 -1.37
CA THR A 190 6.57 15.68 -0.12
C THR A 190 5.13 16.01 -0.46
N TYR A 191 4.20 15.27 0.13
CA TYR A 191 2.77 15.44 -0.09
C TYR A 191 2.16 16.19 1.08
N TYR A 192 1.53 17.33 0.81
CA TYR A 192 0.89 18.21 1.77
C TYR A 192 -0.62 18.15 1.60
N LYS A 193 -1.34 17.74 2.64
CA LYS A 193 -2.80 17.58 2.62
C LYS A 193 -3.47 18.78 3.26
N CYS A 194 -4.67 19.12 2.82
CA CYS A 194 -5.43 20.19 3.46
C CYS A 194 -5.58 19.95 4.97
N ILE A 195 -5.37 21.00 5.78
CA ILE A 195 -5.51 20.94 7.24
C ILE A 195 -6.93 20.54 7.69
N TYR A 196 -7.94 20.84 6.87
CA TYR A 196 -9.34 20.56 7.10
C TYR A 196 -9.82 19.24 6.48
N ARG A 197 -8.89 18.38 6.03
CA ARG A 197 -9.20 17.10 5.38
C ARG A 197 -10.18 16.24 6.17
N ARG A 198 -10.01 16.11 7.50
CA ARG A 198 -10.91 15.26 8.31
C ARG A 198 -12.27 15.90 8.52
N LYS A 199 -12.27 17.15 9.01
CA LYS A 199 -13.50 17.87 9.36
C LYS A 199 -14.42 18.12 8.16
N HIS A 200 -13.85 18.35 6.98
CA HIS A 200 -14.60 18.69 5.76
C HIS A 200 -14.45 17.66 4.63
N ASN A 201 -13.92 16.47 4.93
CA ASN A 201 -13.58 15.45 3.93
C ASN A 201 -12.80 16.01 2.72
N CYS A 202 -11.95 17.00 2.96
CA CYS A 202 -11.30 17.78 1.91
C CYS A 202 -10.15 17.00 1.27
N LYS A 203 -10.22 16.84 -0.07
CA LYS A 203 -9.23 16.09 -0.85
C LYS A 203 -8.07 16.94 -1.38
N ALA A 204 -8.10 18.26 -1.15
CA ALA A 204 -7.04 19.18 -1.58
C ALA A 204 -5.65 18.71 -1.16
N LEU A 205 -4.74 18.74 -2.13
CA LEU A 205 -3.39 18.19 -2.02
C LEU A 205 -2.42 19.02 -2.86
N VAL A 206 -1.28 19.34 -2.24
CA VAL A 206 -0.12 19.94 -2.90
C VAL A 206 1.03 18.94 -2.85
N VAL A 207 1.66 18.70 -3.99
CA VAL A 207 2.85 17.85 -4.11
C VAL A 207 4.04 18.76 -4.35
N ALA A 208 4.98 18.79 -3.42
CA ALA A 208 6.24 19.49 -3.57
C ALA A 208 7.34 18.49 -3.94
N ARG A 209 8.25 18.86 -4.84
CA ARG A 209 9.53 18.15 -4.95
C ARG A 209 10.31 18.35 -3.65
N ASN A 210 11.16 17.38 -3.29
CA ASN A 210 11.91 17.44 -2.03
C ASN A 210 12.93 18.59 -1.94
N ASP A 211 13.25 19.24 -3.07
CA ASP A 211 14.06 20.47 -3.14
C ASP A 211 13.21 21.76 -3.05
N TYR A 212 11.88 21.63 -3.00
CA TYR A 212 10.88 22.70 -3.02
C TYR A 212 11.04 23.65 -4.21
N SER A 213 11.60 23.18 -5.32
CA SER A 213 11.74 23.96 -6.55
C SER A 213 10.48 23.97 -7.40
N GLN A 214 9.62 22.96 -7.24
CA GLN A 214 8.40 22.75 -8.02
C GLN A 214 7.28 22.27 -7.09
N PHE A 215 6.08 22.77 -7.38
CA PHE A 215 4.85 22.42 -6.69
C PHE A 215 3.80 22.06 -7.73
N GLU A 216 3.03 21.02 -7.44
CA GLU A 216 1.90 20.56 -8.25
C GLU A 216 0.67 20.50 -7.35
N ARG A 217 -0.35 21.32 -7.65
CA ARG A 217 -1.66 21.24 -6.99
C ARG A 217 -2.49 20.18 -7.72
N ARG A 218 -2.97 19.17 -6.98
CA ARG A 218 -3.71 18.03 -7.57
C ARG A 218 -5.23 18.10 -7.41
N TYR A 219 -5.70 18.65 -6.31
CA TYR A 219 -7.13 18.75 -6.02
C TYR A 219 -7.43 20.11 -5.41
N GLU A 220 -8.62 20.63 -5.71
CA GLU A 220 -9.14 21.86 -5.14
C GLU A 220 -9.78 21.62 -3.77
N HIS A 221 -9.92 22.68 -2.98
CA HIS A 221 -10.60 22.61 -1.69
C HIS A 221 -12.11 22.42 -1.89
N SER A 222 -12.70 21.50 -1.10
CA SER A 222 -14.14 21.24 -1.08
C SER A 222 -14.88 22.03 0.00
N HIS A 223 -14.22 23.05 0.57
CA HIS A 223 -14.76 23.95 1.57
C HIS A 223 -14.41 25.39 1.17
N GLY A 224 -15.22 26.35 1.64
CA GLY A 224 -14.93 27.78 1.46
C GLY A 224 -13.73 28.24 2.28
N GLU A 225 -13.53 29.56 2.30
CA GLU A 225 -12.56 30.19 3.19
C GLU A 225 -12.94 29.94 4.66
N LEU A 226 -11.95 29.54 5.45
CA LEU A 226 -12.11 29.23 6.88
C LEU A 226 -11.24 30.18 7.69
N GLU A 227 -11.66 30.48 8.91
CA GLU A 227 -10.96 31.43 9.78
C GLU A 227 -9.51 31.03 10.05
N GLU A 228 -8.64 32.04 10.06
CA GLU A 228 -7.22 31.87 10.29
C GLU A 228 -6.93 31.50 11.75
N ARG A 229 -6.05 30.52 11.95
CA ARG A 229 -5.55 30.19 13.28
C ARG A 229 -4.65 31.31 13.78
N LYS A 230 -5.04 31.95 14.87
CA LYS A 230 -4.22 32.97 15.55
C LYS A 230 -3.04 32.32 16.27
N GLY A 231 -1.95 33.08 16.44
CA GLY A 231 -0.79 32.66 17.21
C GLY A 231 0.17 31.69 16.51
N LEU A 232 0.09 31.59 15.19
CA LEU A 232 1.08 30.88 14.39
C LEU A 232 2.24 31.81 14.04
N GLU A 233 3.46 31.34 14.21
CA GLU A 233 4.65 32.05 13.76
C GLU A 233 4.94 31.72 12.29
N GLU A 234 5.22 32.74 11.49
CA GLU A 234 5.59 32.60 10.08
C GLU A 234 7.10 32.42 9.92
N TYR A 235 7.48 31.46 9.07
CA TYR A 235 8.84 31.09 8.77
C TYR A 235 9.05 31.15 7.25
N SER A 236 10.06 31.89 6.83
CA SER A 236 10.52 31.85 5.45
C SER A 236 11.05 30.45 5.09
N PRO A 237 11.06 30.05 3.80
CA PRO A 237 11.64 28.78 3.38
C PRO A 237 13.07 28.57 3.89
N ARG A 238 13.88 29.63 3.94
CA ARG A 238 15.26 29.56 4.45
C ARG A 238 15.35 29.21 5.94
N GLN A 239 14.35 29.60 6.73
CA GLN A 239 14.30 29.29 8.17
C GLN A 239 13.73 27.90 8.43
N ALA A 240 12.69 27.50 7.70
CA ALA A 240 11.97 26.25 7.95
C ALA A 240 12.59 25.01 7.27
N LEU A 241 13.06 25.15 6.01
CA LEU A 241 13.52 24.00 5.22
C LEU A 241 14.67 23.20 5.83
N PRO A 242 15.68 23.80 6.53
CA PRO A 242 16.71 23.00 7.19
C PRO A 242 16.13 21.95 8.15
N GLU A 243 15.10 22.36 8.90
CA GLU A 243 14.43 21.50 9.87
C GLU A 243 13.47 20.52 9.20
N VAL A 244 12.70 20.97 8.19
CA VAL A 244 11.83 20.09 7.39
C VAL A 244 12.65 18.99 6.71
N PHE A 245 13.81 19.33 6.16
CA PHE A 245 14.74 18.37 5.55
C PHE A 245 15.28 17.37 6.57
N ARG A 246 15.64 17.84 7.77
CA ARG A 246 16.06 16.96 8.87
C ARG A 246 14.98 15.95 9.23
N ILE A 247 13.73 16.39 9.39
CA ILE A 247 12.57 15.55 9.68
C ILE A 247 12.32 14.55 8.55
N CYS A 248 12.33 15.02 7.29
CA CYS A 248 12.13 14.18 6.11
C CYS A 248 13.19 13.06 6.01
N ARG A 249 14.47 13.38 6.23
CA ARG A 249 15.56 12.39 6.28
C ARG A 249 15.31 11.33 7.35
N GLN A 250 14.97 11.75 8.56
CA GLN A 250 14.75 10.85 9.68
C GLN A 250 13.60 9.88 9.40
N ILE A 251 12.47 10.38 8.91
CA ILE A 251 11.30 9.56 8.59
C ILE A 251 11.61 8.56 7.46
N LEU A 252 12.30 8.99 6.41
CA LEU A 252 12.61 8.12 5.28
C LEU A 252 13.69 7.08 5.60
N ALA A 253 14.66 7.42 6.44
CA ALA A 253 15.60 6.47 6.99
C ALA A 253 14.87 5.40 7.82
N GLN A 254 13.96 5.81 8.70
CA GLN A 254 13.17 4.89 9.53
C GLN A 254 12.26 3.99 8.68
N LYS A 255 11.54 4.52 7.69
CA LYS A 255 10.75 3.71 6.75
C LYS A 255 11.60 2.71 5.97
N THR A 256 12.80 3.12 5.59
CA THR A 256 13.74 2.23 4.87
C THR A 256 14.25 1.12 5.78
N ALA A 257 14.58 1.43 7.03
CA ALA A 257 14.95 0.45 8.05
C ALA A 257 13.79 -0.53 8.31
N GLN A 258 12.56 -0.05 8.47
CA GLN A 258 11.38 -0.91 8.65
C GLN A 258 11.17 -1.87 7.47
N ARG A 259 11.25 -1.39 6.22
CA ARG A 259 11.13 -2.23 5.02
C ARG A 259 12.22 -3.32 4.96
N ARG A 260 13.45 -2.96 5.34
CA ARG A 260 14.58 -3.90 5.39
C ARG A 260 14.41 -4.92 6.50
N ASN A 261 14.00 -4.49 7.69
CA ASN A 261 13.72 -5.36 8.82
C ASN A 261 12.60 -6.36 8.51
N ALA A 262 11.51 -5.94 7.87
CA ALA A 262 10.46 -6.86 7.43
C ALA A 262 10.98 -7.95 6.47
N SER A 263 12.01 -7.64 5.67
CA SER A 263 12.65 -8.63 4.80
C SER A 263 13.57 -9.58 5.59
N VAL A 264 14.24 -9.07 6.62
CA VAL A 264 15.01 -9.88 7.58
C VAL A 264 14.10 -10.87 8.30
N GLU A 265 12.98 -10.41 8.86
CA GLU A 265 12.05 -11.27 9.60
C GLU A 265 11.42 -12.35 8.71
N ARG A 266 11.06 -12.00 7.46
CA ARG A 266 10.63 -13.01 6.48
C ARG A 266 11.70 -14.08 6.23
N LYS A 267 12.98 -13.69 6.13
CA LYS A 267 14.07 -14.63 5.89
C LYS A 267 14.40 -15.48 7.13
N LYS A 268 14.26 -14.93 8.33
CA LYS A 268 14.35 -15.66 9.60
C LYS A 268 13.28 -16.76 9.66
N MET A 269 12.03 -16.40 9.39
CA MET A 269 10.90 -17.34 9.39
C MET A 269 11.09 -18.46 8.36
N GLU A 270 11.56 -18.15 7.15
CA GLU A 270 11.85 -19.15 6.11
C GLU A 270 12.91 -20.17 6.58
N LEU A 271 13.98 -19.70 7.22
CA LEU A 271 15.05 -20.57 7.74
C LEU A 271 14.58 -21.43 8.93
N GLU A 272 13.69 -20.91 9.78
CA GLU A 272 13.10 -21.67 10.88
C GLU A 272 12.20 -22.79 10.38
N LEU A 273 11.39 -22.53 9.36
CA LEU A 273 10.57 -23.55 8.69
C LEU A 273 11.43 -24.67 8.09
N SER A 274 12.52 -24.33 7.38
CA SER A 274 13.43 -25.33 6.80
C SER A 274 14.14 -26.20 7.83
N ARG A 275 14.36 -25.71 9.07
CA ARG A 275 14.95 -26.52 10.16
C ARG A 275 13.95 -27.46 10.82
N GLY A 276 12.66 -27.15 10.75
CA GLY A 276 11.60 -27.97 11.33
C GLY A 276 11.30 -29.23 10.52
N GLU A 277 11.56 -29.23 9.21
CA GLU A 277 11.29 -30.37 8.32
C GLU A 277 12.28 -31.54 8.49
N GLU A 278 13.51 -31.29 8.96
CA GLU A 278 14.50 -32.34 9.24
C GLU A 278 14.20 -33.14 10.53
N GLY A 279 13.20 -32.74 11.32
CA GLY A 279 12.89 -33.34 12.62
C GLY A 279 11.71 -34.32 12.65
N TRP A 280 11.00 -34.51 11.54
CA TRP A 280 9.85 -35.43 11.43
C TRP A 280 10.16 -36.63 10.54
N GLU A 281 11.37 -37.19 10.63
CA GLU A 281 11.54 -38.61 10.31
C GLU A 281 10.61 -39.38 11.25
N LEU A 282 9.43 -39.70 10.72
CA LEU A 282 8.50 -40.69 11.25
C LEU A 282 9.36 -41.87 11.69
N GLY A 283 9.53 -42.01 13.00
CA GLY A 283 9.81 -43.30 13.57
C GLY A 283 8.69 -44.19 13.08
N GLU A 284 9.01 -45.02 12.09
CA GLU A 284 8.25 -46.20 11.74
C GLU A 284 8.26 -47.09 12.99
N GLU A 285 7.45 -46.73 13.99
CA GLU A 285 6.98 -47.70 14.95
C GLU A 285 6.11 -48.65 14.12
N GLU A 286 6.72 -49.76 13.72
CA GLU A 286 6.05 -50.98 13.26
C GLU A 286 5.03 -51.40 14.33
N ASP A 287 3.84 -50.79 14.32
CA ASP A 287 2.72 -51.30 15.08
C ASP A 287 2.08 -52.41 14.25
N GLY A 288 2.53 -53.63 14.53
CA GLY A 288 1.96 -54.85 13.99
C GLY A 288 0.52 -55.03 14.46
N LEU A 289 -0.44 -54.49 13.71
CA LEU A 289 -1.86 -54.77 13.89
C LEU A 289 -2.54 -55.17 12.56
N ARG A 290 -2.47 -56.48 12.33
CA ARG A 290 -3.62 -57.37 12.11
C ARG A 290 -4.65 -56.94 11.05
N ASP A 291 -4.50 -57.61 9.92
CA ASP A 291 -5.46 -57.86 8.85
C ASP A 291 -6.87 -58.25 9.39
N GLU A 292 -7.85 -57.35 9.29
CA GLU A 292 -9.29 -57.67 9.20
C GLU A 292 -10.04 -56.63 8.34
N SER A 293 -10.57 -57.10 7.20
CA SER A 293 -11.80 -56.68 6.48
C SER A 293 -12.14 -55.19 6.42
N SER A 294 -11.92 -54.53 5.28
CA SER A 294 -12.87 -54.41 4.16
C SER A 294 -14.02 -53.42 4.37
N GLU A 295 -14.04 -52.44 3.45
CA GLU A 295 -15.21 -51.74 2.92
C GLU A 295 -15.75 -50.50 3.67
N ASP A 296 -15.87 -49.42 2.88
CA ASP A 296 -16.95 -48.44 2.94
C ASP A 296 -16.79 -47.13 3.76
N VAL A 297 -15.76 -46.33 3.45
CA VAL A 297 -15.68 -44.94 3.94
C VAL A 297 -15.48 -43.89 2.84
N LEU A 298 -14.90 -44.25 1.68
CA LEU A 298 -14.60 -43.29 0.60
C LEU A 298 -15.82 -42.78 -0.18
N SER A 299 -16.99 -43.40 -0.02
CA SER A 299 -18.23 -42.98 -0.68
C SER A 299 -18.94 -41.80 -0.02
N LYS A 300 -18.52 -41.37 1.19
CA LYS A 300 -19.27 -40.36 1.99
C LYS A 300 -18.80 -38.92 1.86
N VAL A 301 -17.69 -38.64 1.16
CA VAL A 301 -17.13 -37.26 1.11
C VAL A 301 -17.48 -36.49 -0.16
N LEU A 302 -17.99 -37.16 -1.22
CA LEU A 302 -18.24 -36.53 -2.52
C LEU A 302 -19.68 -36.00 -2.76
N HIS A 303 -20.55 -35.96 -1.75
CA HIS A 303 -21.95 -35.51 -1.92
C HIS A 303 -22.29 -34.13 -1.34
N LYS A 304 -21.30 -33.28 -1.02
CA LYS A 304 -21.56 -31.99 -0.33
C LYS A 304 -21.41 -30.70 -1.16
N SER A 305 -21.13 -30.80 -2.45
CA SER A 305 -21.19 -29.67 -3.38
C SER A 305 -22.52 -29.70 -4.15
N GLY A 306 -23.59 -29.28 -3.46
CA GLY A 306 -24.93 -29.10 -4.04
C GLY A 306 -24.96 -27.97 -5.06
N ILE A 307 -24.55 -28.26 -6.29
CA ILE A 307 -24.73 -27.42 -7.47
C ILE A 307 -25.34 -28.34 -8.54
N PHE A 308 -26.65 -28.61 -8.44
CA PHE A 308 -27.53 -28.99 -9.56
C PHE A 308 -28.98 -29.08 -9.02
N GLU A 309 -29.68 -27.96 -9.02
CA GLU A 309 -31.14 -27.89 -9.21
C GLU A 309 -31.27 -26.99 -10.44
N GLY A 310 -31.76 -27.47 -11.58
CA GLY A 310 -33.03 -28.13 -11.75
C GLY A 310 -33.91 -27.14 -12.51
N GLU A 311 -33.92 -27.27 -13.83
CA GLU A 311 -34.87 -26.59 -14.71
C GLU A 311 -36.27 -27.14 -14.41
N ASP A 312 -37.16 -26.29 -13.93
CA ASP A 312 -38.61 -26.56 -13.95
C ASP A 312 -39.26 -25.72 -15.03
N GLU A 313 -40.11 -26.41 -15.80
CA GLU A 313 -40.92 -25.96 -16.91
C GLU A 313 -41.94 -24.89 -16.49
N ASP A 314 -42.07 -23.82 -17.30
CA ASP A 314 -43.33 -23.14 -17.68
C ASP A 314 -43.10 -22.17 -18.85
#